data_AF-A0A0J6VY08-F1
#
_entry.id   AF-A0A0J6VY08-F1
#
_cell.length_a   1.000
_cell.length_b   1.000
_cell.length_c   1.000
_cell.angle_alpha   90.00
_cell.angle_beta   90.00
_cell.angle_gamma   90.00
#
_symmetry.space_group_name_H-M   'P 1'
#
loop_
_entity.id
_entity.type
_entity.pdbx_description
1 polymer ?
#
loop_
_entity_poly.entity_id
_entity_poly.type
_entity_poly.pdbx_seq_one_letter_code
_entity_poly.pdbx_strand_id
1 'polypeptide(L)'
;MRVIELSIPEALIREALPRATDEEVAFLVGRFAGRSFPPENEDLLRPLTDRDTPRDRVGRVQLLLGCLLTGRRAGWSLGMVSRSVERIVEAAVARA
;
A
#
# COMPACT_ATOMS: atom_id res chain seq x y z
N MET A 1 -9.72 -16.37 2.77
CA MET A 1 -9.91 -14.90 2.68
C MET A 1 -10.08 -14.36 4.08
N ARG A 2 -9.24 -13.41 4.49
CA ARG A 2 -9.34 -12.73 5.79
C ARG A 2 -9.72 -11.27 5.54
N VAL A 3 -10.56 -10.70 6.42
CA VAL A 3 -10.77 -9.25 6.48
C VAL A 3 -9.49 -8.64 7.02
N ILE A 4 -8.89 -7.70 6.28
CA ILE A 4 -7.69 -7.02 6.77
C ILE A 4 -8.07 -6.08 7.92
N GLU A 5 -7.34 -6.19 9.02
CA GLU A 5 -7.30 -5.16 10.05
C GLU A 5 -6.56 -3.94 9.51
N LEU A 6 -7.26 -2.81 9.40
CA LEU A 6 -6.75 -1.58 8.76
C LEU A 6 -5.48 -1.02 9.42
N SER A 7 -5.22 -1.38 10.67
CA SER A 7 -3.99 -1.05 11.39
C SER A 7 -2.73 -1.61 10.73
N ILE A 8 -2.82 -2.78 10.07
CA ILE A 8 -1.66 -3.41 9.43
C ILE A 8 -1.23 -2.63 8.17
N PRO A 9 -2.11 -2.39 7.17
CA PRO A 9 -1.76 -1.54 6.04
C PRO A 9 -1.39 -0.11 6.43
N GLU A 10 -2.04 0.46 7.46
CA GLU A 10 -1.70 1.81 7.93
C GLU A 10 -0.24 1.88 8.40
N ALA A 11 0.18 0.95 9.27
CA ALA A 11 1.55 0.90 9.76
C ALA A 11 2.56 0.74 8.61
N LEU A 12 2.27 -0.15 7.66
CA LEU A 12 3.11 -0.37 6.48
C LEU A 12 3.22 0.88 5.61
N ILE A 13 2.11 1.58 5.37
CA ILE A 13 2.08 2.81 4.59
C ILE A 13 2.91 3.89 5.27
N ARG A 14 2.73 4.10 6.58
CA ARG A 14 3.47 5.12 7.34
C ARG A 14 4.97 4.87 7.33
N GLU A 15 5.38 3.62 7.46
CA GLU A 15 6.81 3.27 7.48
C GLU A 15 7.44 3.32 6.08
N ALA A 16 6.72 2.91 5.04
CA ALA A 16 7.22 2.92 3.67
C ALA A 16 7.15 4.31 3.00
N LEU A 17 6.20 5.15 3.42
CA LEU A 17 5.98 6.52 2.93
C LEU A 17 6.11 7.52 4.10
N PRO A 18 7.32 7.70 4.66
CA PRO A 18 7.52 8.52 5.87
C PRO A 18 7.20 10.01 5.69
N ARG A 19 6.98 10.47 4.45
CA ARG A 19 6.62 11.84 4.08
C ARG A 19 5.19 11.97 3.55
N ALA A 20 4.37 10.93 3.69
CA ALA A 20 2.93 11.04 3.46
C ALA A 20 2.28 11.84 4.60
N THR A 21 1.31 12.70 4.28
CA THR A 21 0.53 13.40 5.30
C THR A 21 -0.51 12.47 5.93
N ASP A 22 -1.05 12.83 7.09
CA ASP A 22 -2.09 12.04 7.73
C ASP A 22 -3.34 11.89 6.85
N GLU A 23 -3.70 12.93 6.09
CA GLU A 23 -4.82 12.88 5.14
C GLU A 23 -4.56 11.91 3.98
N GLU A 24 -3.33 11.88 3.46
CA GLU A 24 -2.94 10.95 2.40
C GLU A 24 -2.93 9.50 2.90
N VAL A 25 -2.41 9.26 4.11
CA VAL A 25 -2.45 7.93 4.75
C VAL A 25 -3.91 7.51 4.97
N ALA A 26 -4.74 8.39 5.56
CA ALA A 26 -6.15 8.11 5.79
C ALA A 26 -6.91 7.84 4.47
N PHE A 27 -6.61 8.60 3.42
CA PHE A 27 -7.17 8.37 2.08
C PHE A 27 -6.82 6.97 1.57
N LEU A 28 -5.55 6.56 1.63
CA LEU A 28 -5.10 5.25 1.16
C LEU A 28 -5.71 4.11 1.99
N VAL A 29 -5.67 4.22 3.32
CA VAL A 29 -6.23 3.22 4.24
C VAL A 29 -7.74 3.09 4.07
N GLY A 30 -8.44 4.21 3.86
CA GLY A 30 -9.88 4.23 3.59
C GLY A 30 -10.29 3.42 2.35
N ARG A 31 -9.37 3.20 1.38
CA ARG A 31 -9.64 2.34 0.23
C ARG A 31 -9.67 0.85 0.57
N PHE A 32 -9.13 0.46 1.73
CA PHE A 32 -9.05 -0.92 2.17
C PHE A 32 -10.26 -1.36 3.01
N ALA A 33 -11.07 -0.42 3.50
CA ALA A 33 -12.23 -0.73 4.33
C ALA A 33 -13.17 -1.73 3.63
N GLY A 34 -13.47 -2.85 4.31
CA GLY A 34 -14.34 -3.90 3.80
C GLY A 34 -13.73 -4.77 2.67
N ARG A 35 -12.46 -4.56 2.32
CA ARG A 35 -11.77 -5.38 1.31
C ARG A 35 -11.26 -6.69 1.94
N SER A 36 -11.35 -7.75 1.15
CA SER A 36 -10.78 -9.05 1.50
C SER A 36 -9.39 -9.18 0.92
N PHE A 37 -8.51 -9.87 1.64
CA PHE A 37 -7.17 -10.18 1.14
C PHE A 37 -7.02 -11.64 0.77
N PRO A 38 -6.50 -11.93 -0.44
CA PRO A 38 -6.18 -13.29 -0.83
C PRO A 38 -5.01 -13.84 0.03
N PRO A 39 -5.13 -15.04 0.63
CA PRO A 39 -4.08 -15.64 1.46
C PRO A 39 -2.71 -15.73 0.77
N GLU A 40 -2.70 -15.94 -0.54
CA GLU A 40 -1.48 -16.03 -1.35
C GLU A 40 -0.66 -14.73 -1.41
N ASN A 41 -1.19 -13.62 -0.90
CA ASN A 41 -0.53 -12.32 -0.84
C ASN A 41 -0.17 -11.89 0.59
N GLU A 42 -0.37 -12.75 1.60
CA GLU A 42 -0.07 -12.45 3.01
C GLU A 42 1.36 -11.97 3.25
N ASP A 43 2.30 -12.36 2.40
CA ASP A 43 3.68 -11.90 2.44
C ASP A 43 3.81 -10.38 2.27
N LEU A 44 2.85 -9.70 1.62
CA LEU A 44 2.81 -8.25 1.49
C LEU A 44 2.45 -7.53 2.80
N LEU A 45 1.84 -8.25 3.75
CA LEU A 45 1.46 -7.72 5.07
C LEU A 45 2.55 -7.96 6.13
N ARG A 46 3.65 -8.61 5.76
CA ARG A 46 4.76 -8.84 6.71
C ARG A 46 5.35 -7.50 7.18
N PRO A 47 5.84 -7.42 8.43
CA PRO A 47 6.59 -6.27 8.90
C PRO A 47 7.76 -5.92 7.97
N LEU A 48 8.02 -4.63 7.80
CA LEU A 48 9.24 -4.16 7.15
C LEU A 48 10.44 -4.47 8.06
N THR A 49 11.60 -4.64 7.45
CA THR A 49 12.86 -4.94 8.15
C THR A 49 13.96 -4.04 7.65
N ASP A 50 15.10 -3.99 8.34
CA ASP A 50 16.27 -3.21 7.92
C ASP A 50 16.86 -3.67 6.58
N ARG A 51 16.53 -4.89 6.13
CA ARG A 51 16.93 -5.40 4.82
C ARG A 51 16.09 -4.82 3.67
N ASP A 52 14.93 -4.25 3.96
CA ASP A 52 14.05 -3.68 2.96
C ASP A 52 14.52 -2.27 2.60
N THR A 53 15.07 -2.12 1.38
CA THR A 53 15.53 -0.81 0.90
C THR A 53 14.35 0.16 0.74
N PRO A 54 14.56 1.49 0.74
CA PRO A 54 13.48 2.44 0.49
C PRO A 54 12.66 2.13 -0.77
N ARG A 55 13.34 1.68 -1.84
CA ARG A 55 12.69 1.24 -3.08
C ARG A 55 11.81 0.00 -2.87
N ASP A 56 12.27 -0.99 -2.11
CA ASP A 56 11.51 -2.21 -1.83
C ASP A 56 10.28 -1.92 -0.95
N ARG A 57 10.41 -1.00 0.00
CA ARG A 57 9.32 -0.56 0.88
C ARG A 57 8.21 0.10 0.07
N VAL A 58 8.57 1.06 -0.80
CA VAL A 58 7.64 1.70 -1.74
C VAL A 58 7.01 0.65 -2.66
N GLY A 59 7.83 -0.20 -3.29
CA GLY A 59 7.36 -1.27 -4.17
C GLY A 59 6.37 -2.22 -3.48
N ARG A 60 6.53 -2.47 -2.18
CA ARG A 60 5.61 -3.27 -1.37
C ARG A 60 4.27 -2.59 -1.15
N VAL A 61 4.26 -1.31 -0.78
CA VAL A 61 3.03 -0.52 -0.66
C VAL A 61 2.29 -0.46 -1.98
N GLN A 62 3.02 -0.26 -3.08
CA GLN A 62 2.49 -0.27 -4.43
C GLN A 62 1.83 -1.62 -4.78
N LEU A 63 2.52 -2.74 -4.56
CA LEU A 63 1.97 -4.07 -4.76
C LEU A 63 0.75 -4.35 -3.86
N LEU A 64 0.80 -3.93 -2.59
CA LEU A 64 -0.30 -4.08 -1.65
C LEU A 64 -1.55 -3.32 -2.10
N LEU A 65 -1.39 -2.04 -2.46
CA LEU A 65 -2.46 -1.20 -3.01
C LEU A 65 -3.03 -1.80 -4.30
N GLY A 66 -2.16 -2.19 -5.24
CA GLY A 66 -2.57 -2.85 -6.47
C GLY A 66 -3.38 -4.11 -6.21
N CYS A 67 -2.88 -4.98 -5.33
CA CYS A 67 -3.54 -6.23 -4.96
C CYS A 67 -4.91 -6.01 -4.31
N LEU A 68 -5.03 -5.08 -3.36
CA LEU A 68 -6.28 -4.84 -2.64
C LEU A 68 -7.35 -4.16 -3.50
N LEU A 69 -6.92 -3.28 -4.41
CA LEU A 69 -7.85 -2.51 -5.22
C LEU A 69 -8.34 -3.29 -6.44
N THR A 70 -7.48 -4.15 -7.01
CA THR A 70 -7.75 -4.88 -8.26
C THR A 70 -7.98 -6.38 -8.07
N GLY A 71 -7.65 -6.94 -6.91
CA GLY A 71 -7.62 -8.39 -6.67
C GLY A 71 -6.43 -9.10 -7.33
N ARG A 72 -5.48 -8.36 -7.92
CA ARG A 72 -4.33 -8.92 -8.67
C ARG A 72 -3.01 -8.45 -8.06
N ARG A 73 -2.08 -9.37 -7.83
CA ARG A 73 -0.75 -9.08 -7.25
C ARG A 73 0.05 -8.05 -8.06
N ALA A 74 -0.11 -8.00 -9.38
CA ALA A 74 0.55 -7.05 -10.27
C ALA A 74 -0.31 -5.79 -10.59
N GLY A 75 -1.34 -5.53 -9.79
CA GLY A 75 -2.36 -4.49 -10.05
C GLY A 75 -1.87 -3.05 -10.07
N TRP A 76 -0.61 -2.76 -9.72
CA TRP A 76 -0.07 -1.40 -9.55
C TRP A 76 0.24 -0.66 -10.88
N SER A 77 0.17 -1.33 -12.02
CA SER A 77 0.46 -0.66 -13.31
C SER A 77 -0.58 0.41 -13.66
N LEU A 78 -0.12 1.45 -14.37
CA LEU A 78 -0.94 2.56 -14.90
C LEU A 78 -2.30 2.09 -15.43
N GLY A 79 -3.37 2.68 -14.88
CA GLY A 79 -4.75 2.44 -15.32
C GLY A 79 -5.43 1.23 -14.68
N MET A 80 -4.71 0.42 -13.90
CA MET A 80 -5.33 -0.61 -13.05
C MET A 80 -5.73 -0.06 -11.68
N VAL A 81 -5.01 0.94 -11.17
CA VAL A 81 -5.39 1.68 -9.96
C VAL A 81 -5.90 3.08 -10.32
N SER A 82 -6.71 3.68 -9.44
CA SER A 82 -7.11 5.08 -9.59
C SER A 82 -5.90 6.00 -9.65
N ARG A 83 -5.87 6.93 -10.61
CA ARG A 83 -4.83 7.97 -10.72
C ARG A 83 -4.63 8.77 -9.43
N SER A 84 -5.67 8.92 -8.61
CA SER A 84 -5.55 9.63 -7.33
C SER A 84 -4.65 8.88 -6.34
N VAL A 85 -4.75 7.56 -6.30
CA VAL A 85 -3.90 6.71 -5.45
C VAL A 85 -2.46 6.74 -5.96
N GLU A 86 -2.26 6.57 -7.27
CA GLU A 86 -0.94 6.64 -7.90
C GLU A 86 -0.25 7.98 -7.57
N ARG A 87 -0.93 9.11 -7.79
CA ARG A 87 -0.41 10.45 -7.51
C ARG A 87 -0.06 10.68 -6.05
N ILE A 88 -0.86 10.18 -5.11
CA ILE A 88 -0.58 10.33 -3.68
C ILE A 88 0.70 9.61 -3.31
N VAL A 89 0.87 8.37 -3.77
CA VAL A 89 2.09 7.59 -3.51
C VAL A 89 3.30 8.25 -4.15
N GLU A 90 3.20 8.67 -5.41
CA GLU A 90 4.28 9.38 -6.11
C GLU A 90 4.66 10.69 -5.42
N ALA A 91 3.68 11.49 -4.99
CA ALA A 91 3.92 12.74 -4.27
C ALA A 91 4.59 12.50 -2.92
N ALA A 92 4.18 11.48 -2.17
CA ALA A 92 4.81 11.11 -0.90
C ALA A 92 6.26 10.65 -1.09
N VAL A 93 6.53 9.86 -2.13
CA VAL A 93 7.90 9.43 -2.48
C VAL A 93 8.76 10.60 -2.93
N ALA A 94 8.24 11.51 -3.74
CA ALA A 94 8.98 12.67 -4.23
C ALA A 94 9.38 13.66 -3.12
N ARG A 95 8.73 13.62 -1.96
CA ARG A 95 9.07 14.41 -0.78
C ARG A 95 10.16 13.77 0.10
N ALA A 96 10.53 12.51 -0.13
CA ALA A 96 11.46 11.74 0.69
C ALA A 96 12.91 11.87 0.20
#